data_AF-A0A4R4YKN2-F1
#
_entry.id   AF-A0A4R4YKN2-F1
#
_cell.length_a   1.000
_cell.length_b   1.000
_cell.length_c   1.000
_cell.angle_alpha   90.00
_cell.angle_beta   90.00
_cell.angle_gamma   90.00
#
_symmetry.space_group_name_H-M   'P 1'
#
loop_
_entity.id
_entity.type
_entity.pdbx_description
1 polymer ?
#
loop_
_entity_poly.entity_id
_entity_poly.type
_entity_poly.pdbx_seq_one_letter_code
_entity_poly.pdbx_strand_id
1 'polypeptide(L)'
;MVTGAPGAGKSTVVPELVRLNPGNLVVMDMDELLDHEGRLLGISIASQTAAPVWPAYNALWLRITELIRRSGIPVLLLTPGLPSELPEGRWLHLDCPDILRRKRLAKRGWPDDRIEDAVADAAEIRMHVPRSVLSNASPERCARSILEWIRGERFGKPLTLWNRLRG
;
A
#
# COMPACT_ATOMS: atom_id res chain seq x y z
N MET A 1 -0.04 7.57 -0.30
CA MET A 1 0.07 6.25 0.34
C MET A 1 -0.64 5.20 -0.51
N VAL A 2 -0.04 4.02 -0.63
CA VAL A 2 -0.71 2.81 -1.12
C VAL A 2 -0.74 1.81 0.01
N THR A 3 -1.93 1.53 0.53
CA THR A 3 -2.11 0.55 1.61
C THR A 3 -2.42 -0.83 1.05
N GLY A 4 -2.08 -1.87 1.79
CA GLY A 4 -2.54 -3.22 1.49
C GLY A 4 -2.12 -4.20 2.57
N ALA A 5 -3.07 -5.05 2.97
CA ALA A 5 -2.81 -6.12 3.93
C ALA A 5 -1.68 -7.05 3.45
N PRO A 6 -1.06 -7.84 4.36
CA PRO A 6 -0.14 -8.89 3.97
C PRO A 6 -0.71 -9.78 2.85
N GLY A 7 0.12 -10.13 1.87
CA GLY A 7 -0.29 -10.91 0.70
C GLY A 7 -0.93 -10.11 -0.45
N ALA A 8 -1.19 -8.81 -0.27
CA ALA A 8 -1.70 -7.92 -1.33
C ALA A 8 -0.73 -7.71 -2.51
N GLY A 9 0.56 -8.03 -2.36
CA GLY A 9 1.54 -7.92 -3.45
C GLY A 9 2.33 -6.62 -3.51
N LYS A 10 2.37 -5.83 -2.41
CA LYS A 10 3.17 -4.59 -2.29
C LYS A 10 4.61 -4.79 -2.77
N SER A 11 5.35 -5.70 -2.15
CA SER A 11 6.76 -5.98 -2.47
C SER A 11 6.97 -6.52 -3.90
N THR A 12 5.94 -7.06 -4.54
CA THR A 12 6.01 -7.50 -5.95
C THR A 12 5.79 -6.34 -6.93
N VAL A 13 5.04 -5.32 -6.51
CA VAL A 13 4.73 -4.13 -7.31
C VAL A 13 5.82 -3.05 -7.20
N VAL A 14 6.55 -2.98 -6.08
CA VAL A 14 7.63 -1.99 -5.86
C VAL A 14 8.67 -1.97 -6.98
N PRO A 15 9.26 -3.10 -7.43
CA PRO A 15 10.24 -3.08 -8.53
C PRO A 15 9.67 -2.50 -9.83
N GLU A 16 8.40 -2.81 -10.13
CA GLU A 16 7.72 -2.29 -11.32
C GLU A 16 7.41 -0.80 -11.20
N LEU A 17 7.03 -0.33 -10.01
CA LEU A 17 6.83 1.10 -9.75
C LEU A 17 8.13 1.87 -9.97
N VAL A 18 9.26 1.38 -9.46
CA VAL A 18 10.58 1.99 -9.66
C VAL A 18 10.95 1.99 -11.14
N ARG A 19 10.79 0.86 -11.84
CA ARG A 19 11.14 0.72 -13.26
C ARG A 19 10.31 1.61 -14.18
N LEU A 20 9.01 1.75 -13.91
CA LEU A 20 8.06 2.50 -14.75
C LEU A 20 7.92 3.97 -14.36
N ASN A 21 8.52 4.36 -13.23
CA ASN A 21 8.49 5.71 -12.73
C ASN A 21 9.06 6.68 -13.80
N PRO A 22 8.31 7.71 -14.24
CA PRO A 22 8.77 8.68 -15.23
C PRO A 22 9.89 9.62 -14.73
N GLY A 23 10.47 9.35 -13.55
CA GLY A 23 11.39 10.24 -12.84
C GLY A 23 10.65 11.16 -11.87
N ASN A 24 11.38 11.69 -10.88
CA ASN A 24 10.87 12.62 -9.88
C ASN A 24 9.74 12.08 -8.96
N LEU A 25 9.80 10.80 -8.59
CA LEU A 25 9.00 10.20 -7.52
C LEU A 25 9.88 9.24 -6.74
N VAL A 26 9.88 9.31 -5.42
CA VAL A 26 10.51 8.29 -4.58
C VAL A 26 9.47 7.26 -4.19
N VAL A 27 9.75 5.99 -4.49
CA VAL A 27 8.92 4.85 -4.07
C VAL A 27 9.58 4.21 -2.87
N MET A 28 8.80 3.99 -1.81
CA MET A 28 9.28 3.38 -0.56
C MET A 28 8.28 2.32 -0.11
N ASP A 29 8.77 1.23 0.48
CA ASP A 29 7.92 0.25 1.15
C ASP A 29 8.24 0.25 2.64
N MET A 30 7.22 0.36 3.49
CA MET A 30 7.40 0.24 4.94
C MET A 30 8.10 -1.05 5.34
N ASP A 31 7.98 -2.09 4.49
CA ASP A 31 8.63 -3.37 4.73
C ASP A 31 10.17 -3.31 4.57
N GLU A 32 10.74 -2.26 3.95
CA GLU A 32 12.20 -2.13 3.70
C GLU A 32 13.02 -1.82 4.95
N LEU A 33 12.39 -1.28 6.01
CA LEU A 33 13.02 -1.09 7.31
C LEU A 33 12.70 -2.23 8.29
N LEU A 34 12.01 -3.29 7.83
CA LEU A 34 11.79 -4.47 8.66
C LEU A 34 13.14 -5.15 8.90
N ASP A 35 13.44 -5.30 10.18
CA ASP A 35 14.52 -6.15 10.62
C ASP A 35 13.94 -7.31 11.44
N HIS A 36 14.05 -8.53 10.91
CA HIS A 36 13.57 -9.74 11.58
C HIS A 36 14.31 -10.03 12.88
N GLU A 37 15.56 -9.55 13.01
CA GLU A 37 16.36 -9.65 14.23
C GLU A 37 16.13 -8.48 15.19
N GLY A 38 15.34 -7.48 14.78
CA GLY A 38 15.02 -6.32 15.61
C GLY A 38 16.21 -5.43 15.94
N ARG A 39 17.31 -5.44 15.20
CA ARG A 39 18.50 -4.62 15.49
C ARG A 39 18.21 -3.13 15.38
N LEU A 40 17.27 -2.74 14.52
CA LEU A 40 16.86 -1.34 14.37
C LEU A 40 15.95 -0.85 15.51
N LEU A 41 14.97 -1.65 15.91
CA LEU A 41 13.88 -1.23 16.82
C LEU A 41 13.92 -1.90 18.19
N GLY A 42 14.89 -2.77 18.44
CA GLY A 42 14.95 -3.66 19.61
C GLY A 42 13.92 -4.80 19.58
N ILE A 43 13.08 -4.87 18.56
CA ILE A 43 12.01 -5.86 18.40
C ILE A 43 11.74 -6.14 16.92
N SER A 44 11.34 -7.37 16.61
CA SER A 44 10.83 -7.74 15.28
C SER A 44 9.46 -7.10 15.09
N ILE A 45 9.40 -6.01 14.32
CA ILE A 45 8.18 -5.18 14.17
C ILE A 45 7.02 -5.91 13.45
N ALA A 46 7.33 -6.99 12.72
CA ALA A 46 6.35 -7.87 12.10
C ALA A 46 5.63 -8.81 13.11
N SER A 47 6.13 -8.89 14.34
CA SER A 47 5.50 -9.63 15.45
C SER A 47 4.31 -8.87 16.02
N GLN A 48 3.24 -9.57 16.42
CA GLN A 48 2.14 -8.96 17.17
C GLN A 48 2.61 -8.39 18.52
N THR A 49 3.66 -8.94 19.12
CA THR A 49 4.23 -8.40 20.36
C THR A 49 4.81 -6.99 20.19
N ALA A 50 5.03 -6.55 18.95
CA ALA A 50 5.48 -5.20 18.63
C ALA A 50 4.34 -4.18 18.51
N ALA A 51 3.07 -4.57 18.71
CA ALA A 51 1.92 -3.68 18.62
C ALA A 51 2.06 -2.35 19.40
N PRO A 52 2.60 -2.33 20.64
CA PRO A 52 2.84 -1.07 21.37
C PRO A 52 3.84 -0.11 20.69
N VAL A 53 4.69 -0.62 19.79
CA VAL A 53 5.75 0.15 19.09
C VAL A 53 5.28 0.65 17.72
N TRP A 54 4.22 0.08 17.13
CA TRP A 54 3.73 0.49 15.81
C TRP A 54 3.42 2.00 15.68
N PRO A 55 2.83 2.70 16.67
CA PRO A 55 2.64 4.14 16.56
C PRO A 55 3.95 4.92 16.40
N ALA A 56 5.01 4.51 17.11
CA ALA A 56 6.33 5.13 16.99
C ALA A 56 6.99 4.80 15.64
N TYR A 57 6.81 3.58 15.13
CA TYR A 57 7.27 3.17 13.81
C TYR A 57 6.57 3.96 12.69
N ASN A 58 5.27 4.18 12.79
CA ASN A 58 4.50 5.02 11.87
C ASN A 58 5.00 6.47 11.90
N ALA A 59 5.24 7.02 13.09
CA ALA A 59 5.80 8.37 13.23
C ALA A 59 7.22 8.50 12.62
N LEU A 60 8.06 7.46 12.71
CA LEU A 60 9.37 7.43 12.05
C LEU A 60 9.21 7.52 10.52
N TRP A 61 8.30 6.74 9.94
CA TRP A 61 8.05 6.78 8.50
C TRP A 61 7.54 8.14 8.02
N LEU A 62 6.63 8.78 8.76
CA LEU A 62 6.18 10.14 8.43
C LEU A 62 7.36 11.13 8.41
N ARG A 63 8.27 11.04 9.38
CA ARG A 63 9.50 11.86 9.39
C ARG A 63 10.36 11.59 8.17
N ILE A 64 10.60 10.32 7.82
CA ILE A 64 11.40 9.95 6.64
C ILE A 64 10.78 10.53 5.36
N THR A 65 9.46 10.38 5.17
CA THR A 65 8.79 10.92 3.99
C THR A 65 8.83 12.44 3.93
N GLU A 66 8.75 13.11 5.08
CA GLU A 66 8.83 14.58 5.14
C GLU A 66 10.24 15.09 4.80
N LEU A 67 11.30 14.38 5.20
CA LEU A 67 12.68 14.74 4.82
C LEU A 67 12.92 14.75 3.31
N ILE A 68 12.18 13.94 2.56
CA ILE A 68 12.24 13.88 1.08
C ILE A 68 11.34 14.96 0.48
N ARG A 69 10.10 15.09 0.99
CA ARG A 69 9.11 16.06 0.51
C ARG A 69 9.58 17.51 0.65
N ARG A 70 10.29 17.88 1.73
CA ARG A 70 10.85 19.22 1.90
C ARG A 70 11.86 19.62 0.80
N SER A 71 12.41 18.64 0.09
CA SER A 71 13.29 18.85 -1.07
C SER A 71 12.51 18.99 -2.38
N GLY A 72 11.17 19.04 -2.33
CA GLY A 72 10.30 19.16 -3.51
C GLY A 72 10.03 17.85 -4.24
N ILE A 73 10.48 16.71 -3.72
CA ILE A 73 10.33 15.40 -4.37
C ILE A 73 9.09 14.69 -3.81
N PRO A 74 8.11 14.31 -4.65
CA PRO A 74 6.94 13.57 -4.19
C PRO A 74 7.33 12.14 -3.77
N VAL A 75 6.56 11.60 -2.83
CA VAL A 75 6.79 10.26 -2.24
C VAL A 75 5.56 9.38 -2.40
N LEU A 76 5.80 8.15 -2.84
CA LEU A 76 4.84 7.04 -2.80
C LEU A 76 5.31 6.03 -1.75
N LEU A 77 4.69 6.07 -0.57
CA LEU A 77 4.90 5.07 0.47
C LEU A 77 3.86 3.94 0.35
N LEU A 78 4.35 2.71 0.31
CA LEU A 78 3.57 1.48 0.48
C LEU A 78 3.56 1.10 1.96
N THR A 79 2.40 0.75 2.49
CA THR A 79 2.20 0.54 3.95
C THR A 79 1.13 -0.52 4.22
N PRO A 80 1.18 -1.27 5.34
CA PRO A 80 0.02 -2.01 5.83
C PRO A 80 -1.00 -1.12 6.58
N GLY A 81 -0.61 0.10 6.97
CA GLY A 81 -1.40 0.94 7.86
C GLY A 81 -2.62 1.60 7.22
N LEU A 82 -3.40 2.25 8.07
CA LEU A 82 -4.65 2.94 7.76
C LEU A 82 -4.48 4.47 7.73
N PRO A 83 -5.40 5.20 7.07
CA PRO A 83 -5.42 6.67 7.09
C PRO A 83 -5.45 7.27 8.51
N SER A 84 -6.06 6.59 9.48
CA SER A 84 -6.09 7.03 10.88
C SER A 84 -4.74 6.94 11.58
N GLU A 85 -3.85 6.06 11.11
CA GLU A 85 -2.53 5.80 11.72
C GLU A 85 -1.43 6.65 11.07
N LEU A 86 -1.61 7.01 9.79
CA LEU A 86 -0.71 7.83 9.00
C LEU A 86 -1.52 8.96 8.33
N PRO A 87 -1.90 10.04 9.04
CA PRO A 87 -2.90 11.00 8.57
C PRO A 87 -2.39 11.99 7.50
N GLU A 88 -1.73 11.50 6.44
CA GLU A 88 -1.14 12.31 5.38
C GLU A 88 -1.46 11.79 3.97
N GLY A 89 -1.60 12.74 3.04
CA GLY A 89 -1.65 12.47 1.60
C GLY A 89 -2.93 11.81 1.09
N ARG A 90 -2.87 11.37 -0.17
CA ARG A 90 -3.96 10.60 -0.81
C ARG A 90 -3.75 9.11 -0.61
N TRP A 91 -4.84 8.35 -0.51
CA TRP A 91 -4.84 6.92 -0.24
C TRP A 91 -5.38 6.12 -1.42
N LEU A 92 -4.72 4.98 -1.67
CA LEU A 92 -5.15 3.97 -2.62
C LEU A 92 -4.95 2.60 -1.97
N HIS A 93 -5.89 1.70 -2.13
CA HIS A 93 -5.78 0.33 -1.67
C HIS A 93 -5.21 -0.57 -2.77
N LEU A 94 -4.16 -1.32 -2.49
CA LEU A 94 -3.73 -2.46 -3.28
C LEU A 94 -4.34 -3.71 -2.66
N ASP A 95 -5.27 -4.35 -3.37
CA ASP A 95 -6.03 -5.50 -2.85
C ASP A 95 -5.84 -6.75 -3.70
N CYS A 96 -6.25 -7.90 -3.15
CA CYS A 96 -6.56 -9.11 -3.90
C CYS A 96 -7.76 -9.84 -3.27
N PRO A 97 -8.43 -10.71 -4.03
CA PRO A 97 -9.42 -11.63 -3.47
C PRO A 97 -8.82 -12.46 -2.34
N ASP A 98 -9.59 -12.72 -1.28
CA ASP A 98 -9.07 -13.40 -0.08
C ASP A 98 -8.57 -14.82 -0.37
N ILE A 99 -9.17 -15.52 -1.34
CA ILE A 99 -8.67 -16.82 -1.81
C ILE A 99 -7.23 -16.70 -2.33
N LEU A 100 -6.93 -15.64 -3.07
CA LEU A 100 -5.58 -15.40 -3.59
C LEU A 100 -4.61 -15.00 -2.47
N ARG A 101 -5.07 -14.19 -1.50
CA ARG A 101 -4.30 -13.82 -0.30
C ARG A 101 -3.89 -15.05 0.50
N ARG A 102 -4.85 -15.90 0.86
CA ARG A 102 -4.63 -17.17 1.56
C ARG A 102 -3.60 -18.03 0.82
N LYS A 103 -3.80 -18.23 -0.49
CA LYS A 103 -2.86 -18.99 -1.34
C LYS A 103 -1.44 -18.41 -1.33
N ARG A 104 -1.30 -17.09 -1.42
CA ARG A 104 0.01 -16.40 -1.44
C ARG A 104 0.72 -16.53 -0.10
N LEU A 105 0.02 -16.36 1.01
CA LEU A 105 0.59 -16.43 2.35
C LEU A 105 0.91 -17.87 2.75
N ALA A 106 0.05 -18.84 2.45
CA ALA A 106 0.32 -20.27 2.65
C ALA A 106 1.56 -20.72 1.86
N LYS A 107 1.73 -20.25 0.61
CA LYS A 107 2.94 -20.51 -0.18
C LYS A 107 4.22 -19.95 0.48
N ARG A 108 4.10 -18.90 1.31
CA ARG A 108 5.21 -18.33 2.09
C ARG A 108 5.43 -19.04 3.44
N GLY A 109 4.66 -20.08 3.74
CA GLY A 109 4.75 -20.82 5.01
C GLY A 109 4.16 -20.09 6.21
N TRP A 110 3.26 -19.13 5.99
CA TRP A 110 2.53 -18.50 7.11
C TRP A 110 1.58 -19.51 7.76
N PRO A 111 1.46 -19.52 9.10
CA PRO A 111 0.47 -20.34 9.79
C PRO A 111 -0.94 -19.79 9.57
N ASP A 112 -1.94 -20.67 9.66
CA ASP A 112 -3.34 -20.35 9.30
C ASP A 112 -3.94 -19.19 10.11
N ASP A 113 -3.61 -19.10 11.40
CA ASP A 113 -4.04 -17.99 12.28
C ASP A 113 -3.56 -16.63 11.76
N ARG A 114 -2.28 -16.53 11.37
CA ARG A 114 -1.69 -15.31 10.78
C ARG A 114 -2.24 -15.01 9.39
N ILE A 115 -2.70 -16.02 8.66
CA ILE A 115 -3.38 -15.83 7.37
C ILE A 115 -4.75 -15.20 7.59
N GLU A 116 -5.51 -15.68 8.58
CA GLU A 116 -6.83 -15.11 8.90
C GLU A 116 -6.71 -13.69 9.47
N ASP A 117 -5.69 -13.39 10.28
CA ASP A 117 -5.36 -12.00 10.67
C ASP A 117 -5.20 -11.11 9.44
N ALA A 118 -4.39 -11.53 8.46
CA ALA A 118 -4.18 -10.75 7.23
C ALA A 118 -5.45 -10.61 6.37
N VAL A 119 -6.41 -11.54 6.48
CA VAL A 119 -7.72 -11.41 5.83
C VAL A 119 -8.60 -10.41 6.59
N ALA A 120 -8.56 -10.40 7.92
CA ALA A 120 -9.23 -9.41 8.74
C ALA A 120 -8.69 -8.00 8.46
N ASP A 121 -7.37 -7.83 8.41
CA ASP A 121 -6.71 -6.57 8.02
C ASP A 121 -7.22 -6.09 6.64
N ALA A 122 -7.34 -7.01 5.67
CA ALA A 122 -7.84 -6.66 4.34
C ALA A 122 -9.31 -6.22 4.37
N ALA A 123 -10.14 -6.86 5.19
CA ALA A 123 -11.52 -6.45 5.38
C ALA A 123 -11.63 -5.06 6.00
N GLU A 124 -10.81 -4.75 7.00
CA GLU A 124 -10.74 -3.43 7.62
C GLU A 124 -10.28 -2.35 6.63
N ILE A 125 -9.19 -2.59 5.89
CA ILE A 125 -8.69 -1.64 4.89
C ILE A 125 -9.76 -1.30 3.84
N ARG A 126 -10.58 -2.27 3.41
CA ARG A 126 -11.69 -2.03 2.45
C ARG A 126 -12.72 -1.03 2.99
N MET A 127 -12.92 -0.97 4.30
CA MET A 127 -13.84 -0.02 4.94
C MET A 127 -13.27 1.40 4.96
N HIS A 128 -11.95 1.54 5.09
CA HIS A 128 -11.28 2.84 5.25
C HIS A 128 -10.75 3.43 3.93
N VAL A 129 -10.43 2.60 2.93
CA VAL A 129 -9.84 3.04 1.66
C VAL A 129 -10.61 2.41 0.48
N PRO A 130 -11.73 3.04 0.04
CA PRO A 130 -12.64 2.42 -0.92
C PRO A 130 -12.07 2.33 -2.35
N ARG A 131 -11.13 3.20 -2.71
CA ARG A 131 -10.51 3.16 -4.05
C ARG A 131 -9.41 2.11 -4.07
N SER A 132 -9.56 1.11 -4.94
CA SER A 132 -8.66 -0.04 -5.00
C SER A 132 -8.07 -0.29 -6.39
N VAL A 133 -6.83 -0.78 -6.43
CA VAL A 133 -6.20 -1.47 -7.56
C VAL A 133 -6.09 -2.96 -7.19
N LEU A 134 -6.57 -3.83 -8.07
CA LEU A 134 -6.50 -5.27 -7.85
C LEU A 134 -5.15 -5.82 -8.32
N SER A 135 -4.47 -6.54 -7.44
CA SER A 135 -3.19 -7.21 -7.68
C SER A 135 -3.31 -8.62 -8.28
N ASN A 136 -4.48 -8.96 -8.83
CA ASN A 136 -4.73 -10.23 -9.51
C ASN A 136 -4.21 -10.25 -10.96
N ALA A 137 -3.89 -9.07 -11.51
CA ALA A 137 -3.19 -8.94 -12.79
C ALA A 137 -1.66 -9.09 -12.62
N SER A 138 -0.90 -8.87 -13.69
CA SER A 138 0.56 -8.81 -13.60
C SER A 138 1.01 -7.64 -12.70
N PRO A 139 2.15 -7.77 -12.00
CA PRO A 139 2.72 -6.68 -11.19
C PRO A 139 2.90 -5.38 -11.99
N GLU A 140 3.34 -5.50 -13.24
CA GLU A 140 3.49 -4.36 -14.16
C GLU A 140 2.16 -3.59 -14.36
N ARG A 141 1.06 -4.31 -14.62
CA ARG A 141 -0.25 -3.67 -14.83
C ARG A 141 -0.75 -2.97 -13.57
N CYS A 142 -0.45 -3.53 -12.40
CA CYS A 142 -0.79 -2.92 -11.11
C CYS A 142 0.02 -1.64 -10.90
N ALA A 143 1.33 -1.67 -11.15
CA ALA A 143 2.19 -0.50 -11.07
C ALA A 143 1.73 0.63 -12.01
N ARG A 144 1.37 0.31 -13.27
CA ARG A 144 0.79 1.29 -14.20
C ARG A 144 -0.48 1.92 -13.65
N SER A 145 -1.38 1.11 -13.08
CA SER A 145 -2.64 1.61 -12.51
C SER A 145 -2.42 2.54 -11.32
N ILE A 146 -1.41 2.25 -10.48
CA ILE A 146 -1.02 3.13 -9.37
C ILE A 146 -0.42 4.44 -9.91
N LEU A 147 0.45 4.39 -10.91
CA LEU A 147 1.08 5.58 -11.51
C LEU A 147 0.04 6.48 -12.21
N GLU A 148 -0.92 5.90 -12.93
CA GLU A 148 -2.04 6.62 -13.54
C GLU A 148 -2.90 7.31 -12.47
N TRP A 149 -3.17 6.64 -11.34
CA TRP A 149 -3.84 7.27 -10.19
C TRP A 149 -3.05 8.46 -9.63
N ILE A 150 -1.73 8.34 -9.51
CA ILE A 150 -0.85 9.42 -9.01
C ILE A 150 -0.96 10.64 -9.91
N ARG A 151 -0.92 10.46 -11.25
CA ARG A 151 -1.06 11.52 -12.26
C ARG A 151 -2.44 12.20 -12.26
N GLY A 152 -3.42 11.64 -11.55
CA GLY A 152 -4.79 12.14 -11.55
C GLY A 152 -5.57 11.75 -12.79
N GLU A 153 -5.07 10.78 -13.58
CA GLU A 153 -5.82 10.21 -14.69
C GLU A 153 -7.02 9.45 -14.10
N ARG A 154 -8.22 9.92 -14.44
CA ARG A 154 -9.48 9.33 -13.99
C ARG A 154 -9.61 7.92 -14.57
N PHE A 155 -9.40 6.90 -13.74
CA PHE A 155 -10.02 5.61 -13.99
C PHE A 155 -11.53 5.75 -13.80
N GLY A 156 -12.27 5.62 -14.89
CA GLY A 156 -13.72 5.71 -14.92
C GLY A 156 -14.18 6.96 -15.66
N LYS A 157 -14.79 6.75 -16.83
CA LYS A 157 -15.65 7.74 -17.47
C LYS A 157 -16.68 8.22 -16.43
N PRO A 158 -16.95 9.53 -16.31
CA PRO A 158 -18.18 9.94 -15.67
C PRO A 158 -19.34 9.44 -16.53
N LEU A 159 -20.20 8.60 -15.95
CA LEU A 159 -21.53 8.38 -16.49
C LEU A 159 -22.24 9.73 -16.52
N THR A 160 -22.45 10.20 -17.75
CA THR A 160 -23.49 11.13 -18.21
C THR A 160 -23.56 12.51 -17.57
N LEU A 161 -23.08 13.52 -18.31
CA LEU A 161 -23.68 14.86 -18.31
C LEU A 161 -23.56 15.57 -19.67
N TRP A 162 -23.61 14.82 -20.78
CA TRP A 162 -23.55 15.38 -22.15
C TRP A 162 -24.78 15.21 -23.03
N ASN A 163 -25.97 14.96 -22.46
CA ASN A 163 -27.24 14.96 -23.21
C ASN A 163 -28.21 16.10 -22.86
N ARG A 164 -27.74 17.21 -22.26
CA ARG A 164 -28.47 18.48 -22.29
C ARG A 164 -27.67 19.42 -23.19
N LEU A 165 -28.22 19.68 -24.39
CA LEU A 165 -27.92 20.74 -25.38
C LEU A 165 -27.96 20.22 -26.83
N ARG A 166 -28.93 19.35 -27.14
CA ARG A 166 -29.57 19.30 -28.47
C ARG A 166 -31.07 19.14 -28.27
N GLY A 167 -31.72 20.28 -28.12
CA GLY A 167 -33.16 20.50 -28.10
C GLY A 167 -33.36 21.97 -28.41
#